data_AF-A0A537CZU5-F1
#
_entry.id   AF-A0A537CZU5-F1
#
_cell.length_a   1.000
_cell.length_b   1.000
_cell.length_c   1.000
_cell.angle_alpha   90.00
_cell.angle_beta   90.00
_cell.angle_gamma   90.00
#
_symmetry.space_group_name_H-M   'P 1'
#
loop_
_entity.id
_entity.type
_entity.pdbx_description
1 polymer ?
#
loop_
_entity_poly.entity_id
_entity_poly.type
_entity_poly.pdbx_seq_one_letter_code
_entity_poly.pdbx_strand_id
1 'polypeptide(L)'
;ATEPETQRGRFTGRVAGIPCFRGGKVRRVDEWLAGLGRSLQDFPESACYSDSHNDLPLLERVSRPVAVDPDQQLATLARQRGWEVISLRG
;
A
#
# COMPACT_ATOMS: atom_id res chain seq x y z
N ALA A 1 9.26 -1.02 4.08
CA ALA A 1 9.97 0.26 3.89
C ALA A 1 10.84 0.19 2.64
N THR A 2 10.86 1.22 1.77
CA THR A 2 11.81 1.28 0.64
C THR A 2 13.23 1.09 1.17
N GLU A 3 13.94 0.10 0.66
CA GLU A 3 15.32 -0.15 1.10
C GLU A 3 16.24 0.76 0.28
N PRO A 4 17.08 1.59 0.92
CA PRO A 4 18.05 2.40 0.19
C PRO A 4 19.19 1.52 -0.31
N GLU A 5 19.72 1.81 -1.49
CA GLU A 5 20.94 1.15 -1.98
C GLU A 5 22.14 1.65 -1.17
N THR A 6 22.85 0.69 -0.56
CA THR A 6 24.09 0.92 0.16
C THR A 6 25.26 0.31 -0.60
N GLN A 7 26.28 1.11 -0.90
CA GLN A 7 27.53 0.64 -1.47
C GLN A 7 28.69 1.07 -0.59
N ARG A 8 29.48 0.10 -0.11
CA ARG A 8 30.59 0.33 0.85
C ARG A 8 30.15 1.12 2.11
N GLY A 9 28.96 0.83 2.63
CA GLY A 9 28.42 1.47 3.84
C GLY A 9 27.92 2.90 3.65
N ARG A 10 27.79 3.40 2.41
CA ARG A 10 27.22 4.73 2.11
C ARG A 10 25.95 4.61 1.26
N PHE A 11 24.96 5.44 1.54
CA PHE A 11 23.76 5.56 0.70
C PHE A 11 24.14 6.15 -0.65
N THR A 12 23.73 5.50 -1.74
CA THR A 12 24.07 5.94 -3.11
C THR A 12 23.07 6.94 -3.68
N GLY A 13 21.98 7.21 -2.95
CA GLY A 13 20.83 7.99 -3.44
C GLY A 13 19.89 7.18 -4.35
N ARG A 14 20.21 5.92 -4.65
CA ARG A 14 19.35 5.00 -5.37
C ARG A 14 18.57 4.11 -4.40
N VAL A 15 17.49 3.52 -4.89
CA VAL A 15 16.68 2.55 -4.17
C VAL A 15 17.23 1.15 -4.42
N ALA A 16 17.42 0.35 -3.37
CA ALA A 16 17.71 -1.07 -3.49
C ALA A 16 16.43 -1.81 -3.89
N GLY A 17 16.49 -2.55 -5.00
CA GLY A 17 15.38 -3.33 -5.51
C GLY A 17 14.24 -2.47 -6.06
N ILE A 18 13.02 -2.98 -5.94
CA ILE A 18 11.83 -2.34 -6.52
C ILE A 18 11.32 -1.25 -5.57
N PRO A 19 11.14 -0.01 -6.04
CA PRO A 19 10.60 1.06 -5.21
C PRO A 19 9.26 0.67 -4.61
N CYS A 20 9.07 0.92 -3.30
CA CYS A 20 7.80 0.70 -2.61
C CYS A 20 6.78 1.80 -2.97
N PHE A 21 6.55 1.99 -4.27
CA PHE A 21 5.72 3.03 -4.85
C PHE A 21 4.70 2.39 -5.79
N ARG A 22 3.42 2.73 -5.63
CA ARG A 22 2.30 2.18 -6.43
C ARG A 22 2.34 0.65 -6.46
N GLY A 23 2.52 0.04 -7.64
CA GLY A 23 2.59 -1.42 -7.81
C GLY A 23 3.70 -2.10 -6.99
N GLY A 24 4.74 -1.38 -6.58
CA GLY A 24 5.78 -1.92 -5.71
C GLY A 24 5.31 -2.24 -4.28
N LYS A 25 4.28 -1.54 -3.77
CA LYS A 25 3.66 -1.88 -2.47
C LYS A 25 2.96 -3.23 -2.55
N VAL A 26 2.20 -3.43 -3.62
CA VAL A 26 1.49 -4.69 -3.88
C VAL A 26 2.46 -5.87 -3.94
N ARG A 27 3.52 -5.74 -4.75
CA ARG A 27 4.53 -6.81 -4.89
C ARG A 27 5.19 -7.16 -3.56
N ARG A 28 5.51 -6.18 -2.73
CA ARG A 28 6.13 -6.44 -1.42
C ARG A 28 5.20 -7.13 -0.43
N VAL A 29 3.90 -6.83 -0.46
CA VAL A 29 2.91 -7.56 0.33
C VAL A 29 2.85 -9.02 -0.13
N ASP A 30 2.81 -9.25 -1.44
CA ASP A 30 2.81 -10.59 -2.01
C ASP A 30 4.09 -11.39 -1.66
N GLU A 31 5.27 -10.77 -1.81
CA GLU A 31 6.56 -11.38 -1.47
C GLU A 31 6.66 -11.72 0.03
N TRP A 32 6.21 -10.82 0.90
CA TRP A 32 6.21 -11.06 2.34
C TRP A 32 5.28 -12.20 2.74
N LEU A 33 4.06 -12.23 2.21
CA LEU A 33 3.11 -13.32 2.46
C LEU A 33 3.62 -14.65 1.92
N ALA A 34 4.21 -14.66 0.72
CA ALA A 34 4.81 -15.86 0.14
C ALA A 34 5.95 -16.40 1.01
N GLY A 35 6.77 -15.54 1.63
CA GLY A 35 7.80 -15.93 2.60
C GLY A 35 7.24 -16.61 3.86
N LEU A 36 5.97 -16.36 4.19
CA LEU A 36 5.23 -17.02 5.26
C LEU A 36 4.45 -18.26 4.79
N GLY A 37 4.56 -18.62 3.50
CA GLY A 37 3.75 -19.67 2.88
C GLY A 37 2.27 -19.30 2.80
N ARG A 38 1.95 -18.01 2.68
CA ARG A 38 0.60 -17.46 2.67
C ARG A 38 0.33 -16.59 1.43
N SER A 39 -0.94 -16.29 1.21
CA SER A 39 -1.42 -15.29 0.24
C SER A 39 -2.48 -14.39 0.87
N LEU A 40 -2.82 -13.26 0.23
CA LEU A 40 -3.92 -12.39 0.69
C LEU A 40 -5.28 -13.13 0.73
N GLN A 41 -5.47 -14.14 -0.13
CA GLN A 41 -6.71 -14.91 -0.22
C GLN A 41 -6.85 -15.92 0.93
N ASP A 42 -5.77 -16.19 1.67
CA ASP A 42 -5.79 -17.10 2.80
C ASP A 42 -6.47 -16.48 4.03
N PHE A 43 -6.72 -15.18 4.00
CA PHE A 43 -7.39 -14.45 5.06
C PHE A 43 -8.86 -14.23 4.70
N PRO A 44 -9.80 -14.49 5.64
CA PRO A 44 -11.23 -14.23 5.40
C PRO A 44 -11.53 -12.73 5.24
N GLU A 45 -10.69 -11.87 5.81
CA GLU A 45 -10.74 -10.42 5.66
C GLU A 45 -9.32 -9.84 5.60
N SER A 46 -9.15 -8.81 4.78
CA SER A 46 -7.96 -7.96 4.73
C SER A 46 -8.40 -6.50 4.66
N ALA A 47 -7.73 -5.64 5.42
CA ALA A 47 -8.01 -4.19 5.43
C ALA A 47 -6.77 -3.40 5.03
N CYS A 48 -6.97 -2.31 4.29
CA CYS A 48 -5.92 -1.36 3.94
C CYS A 48 -6.43 0.05 4.19
N TYR A 49 -5.65 0.82 4.95
CA TYR A 49 -5.91 2.21 5.30
C TYR A 49 -4.88 3.08 4.57
N SER A 50 -5.34 4.07 3.79
CA SER A 50 -4.43 4.98 3.10
C SER A 50 -5.02 6.37 2.88
N ASP A 51 -4.15 7.37 2.87
CA ASP A 51 -4.44 8.77 2.59
C ASP A 51 -4.14 9.17 1.14
N SER A 52 -3.49 8.30 0.35
CA SER A 52 -2.98 8.67 -0.97
C SER A 52 -3.47 7.74 -2.09
N HIS A 53 -3.83 8.34 -3.23
CA HIS A 53 -4.15 7.60 -4.45
C HIS A 53 -3.00 6.69 -4.93
N ASN A 54 -1.77 6.92 -4.46
CA ASN A 54 -0.64 6.04 -4.77
C ASN A 54 -0.86 4.60 -4.30
N ASP A 55 -1.74 4.38 -3.32
CA ASP A 55 -2.04 3.06 -2.76
C ASP A 55 -3.27 2.41 -3.38
N LEU A 56 -3.84 3.04 -4.41
CA LEU A 56 -4.99 2.51 -5.13
C LEU A 56 -4.81 1.04 -5.54
N PRO A 57 -3.66 0.59 -6.09
CA PRO A 57 -3.47 -0.82 -6.44
C PRO A 57 -3.53 -1.78 -5.25
N LEU A 58 -3.23 -1.33 -4.03
CA LEU A 58 -3.33 -2.15 -2.83
C LEU A 58 -4.74 -2.10 -2.23
N LEU A 59 -5.35 -0.91 -2.21
CA LEU A 59 -6.75 -0.72 -1.80
C LEU A 59 -7.71 -1.56 -2.66
N GLU A 60 -7.44 -1.70 -3.96
CA GLU A 60 -8.24 -2.53 -4.88
C GLU A 60 -8.12 -4.05 -4.62
N ARG A 61 -7.13 -4.49 -3.84
CA ARG A 61 -6.84 -5.92 -3.61
C ARG A 61 -7.33 -6.45 -2.26
N VAL A 62 -7.63 -5.59 -1.31
CA VAL A 62 -8.11 -5.97 0.01
C VAL A 62 -9.63 -6.05 0.06
N SER A 63 -10.18 -6.83 0.99
CA SER A 63 -11.64 -6.95 1.14
C SER A 63 -12.26 -5.70 1.78
N ARG A 64 -11.51 -4.94 2.57
CA ARG A 64 -11.97 -3.73 3.25
C ARG A 64 -11.02 -2.54 3.03
N PRO A 65 -11.14 -1.81 1.91
CA PRO A 65 -10.40 -0.58 1.67
C PRO A 65 -10.99 0.59 2.47
N VAL A 66 -10.12 1.35 3.12
CA VAL A 66 -10.48 2.52 3.93
C VAL A 66 -9.60 3.71 3.53
N ALA A 67 -10.23 4.82 3.12
CA ALA A 67 -9.56 6.07 2.82
C ALA A 67 -9.48 6.94 4.09
N VAL A 68 -8.28 7.32 4.51
CA VAL A 68 -8.03 8.06 5.75
C VAL A 68 -7.48 9.44 5.40
N ASP A 69 -8.20 10.51 5.72
CA ASP A 69 -7.77 11.88 5.35
C ASP A 69 -7.31 12.01 3.87
N PRO A 70 -8.08 11.49 2.89
CA PRO A 70 -7.55 11.22 1.55
C PRO A 70 -7.25 12.47 0.73
N ASP A 71 -6.26 12.34 -0.17
CA ASP A 71 -6.07 13.29 -1.27
C ASP A 71 -7.31 13.37 -2.18
N GLN A 72 -7.41 14.43 -2.99
CA GLN A 72 -8.60 14.69 -3.81
C GLN A 72 -8.95 13.53 -4.77
N GLN A 73 -7.93 12.84 -5.29
CA GLN A 73 -8.14 11.74 -6.23
C GLN A 73 -8.70 10.51 -5.51
N LEU A 74 -8.09 10.15 -4.38
CA LEU A 74 -8.57 9.04 -3.55
C LEU A 74 -9.95 9.33 -2.96
N ALA A 75 -10.22 10.56 -2.52
CA ALA A 75 -11.53 10.97 -2.02
C ALA A 75 -12.63 10.79 -3.07
N THR A 76 -12.35 11.14 -4.32
CA THR A 76 -13.29 10.97 -5.44
C THR A 76 -13.56 9.49 -5.72
N LEU A 77 -12.51 8.68 -5.80
CA LEU A 77 -12.61 7.24 -6.04
C LEU A 77 -13.31 6.50 -4.90
N ALA A 78 -12.99 6.84 -3.65
CA ALA A 78 -13.60 6.24 -2.47
C ALA A 78 -15.12 6.47 -2.46
N ARG A 79 -15.57 7.71 -2.76
CA ARG A 79 -17.01 8.01 -2.90
C ARG A 79 -17.66 7.24 -4.05
N GLN A 80 -17.02 7.17 -5.21
CA GLN A 80 -17.54 6.44 -6.37
C GLN A 80 -17.68 4.93 -6.12
N ARG A 81 -16.77 4.36 -5.32
CA ARG A 81 -16.72 2.92 -5.04
C ARG A 81 -17.39 2.52 -3.73
N GLY A 82 -17.97 3.47 -2.99
CA GLY A 82 -18.58 3.23 -1.69
C GLY A 82 -17.58 2.78 -0.62
N TRP A 83 -16.30 3.16 -0.75
CA TRP A 83 -15.28 2.85 0.25
C TRP A 83 -15.48 3.72 1.49
N GLU A 84 -15.13 3.16 2.65
CA GLU A 84 -15.16 3.88 3.92
C GLU A 84 -14.18 5.05 3.87
N VAL A 85 -14.62 6.23 4.30
CA VAL A 85 -13.78 7.43 4.43
C VAL A 85 -13.81 7.89 5.88
N ILE A 86 -12.65 7.97 6.52
CA ILE A 86 -12.51 8.45 7.89
C ILE A 86 -11.53 9.63 7.96
N SER A 87 -11.67 10.44 9.00
CA SER A 87 -10.73 11.51 9.36
C SER A 87 -10.14 11.17 10.73
N LEU A 88 -8.81 11.22 10.85
CA LEU A 88 -8.12 11.08 12.13
C LEU A 88 -7.62 12.43 12.67
N ARG A 89 -7.89 13.51 11.93
CA ARG A 89 -7.69 14.89 12.40
C ARG A 89 -8.89 15.25 13.27
N GLY A 90 -8.62 15.47 14.56
CA GLY A 90 -9.59 15.97 15.55
C GLY A 90 -9.75 17.48 15.51
#